data_AF-A0A857D4U4-F1
#
_entry.id   AF-A0A857D4U4-F1
#
_cell.length_a   1.000
_cell.length_b   1.000
_cell.length_c   1.000
_cell.angle_alpha   90.00
_cell.angle_beta   90.00
_cell.angle_gamma   90.00
#
_symmetry.space_group_name_H-M   'P 1'
#
loop_
_entity.id
_entity.type
_entity.pdbx_description
1 polymer ?
#
loop_
_entity_poly.entity_id
_entity_poly.type
_entity_poly.pdbx_seq_one_letter_code
_entity_poly.pdbx_strand_id
1 'polypeptide(L)'
;MTITTTTDNDLKRLEDLILNGQKIIEHRFNEIDNRLTTMDNRLTTMETRLTTMETRLTTVETRLTTMDNRLTTVETRLIEVDNRLKVIENGQAEMKADVKTIQKDTTDLKIELTEVKGDIKTLDSKFDDMNKRLEKVEGTQKNQIWTLITVLSGSLLAVGFRSFFIDNNP
;
A
#
# COMPACT_ATOMS: atom_id res chain seq x y z
N MET A 1 -101.55 -75.96 22.84
CA MET A 1 -101.34 -74.55 22.41
C MET A 1 -100.03 -73.98 22.99
N THR A 2 -99.00 -74.80 23.22
CA THR A 2 -97.79 -74.42 23.96
C THR A 2 -96.50 -74.44 23.12
N ILE A 3 -96.56 -75.01 21.91
CA ILE A 3 -95.39 -75.11 21.01
C ILE A 3 -95.14 -73.76 20.30
N THR A 4 -96.21 -73.04 19.95
CA THR A 4 -96.14 -71.74 19.26
C THR A 4 -95.58 -70.61 20.12
N THR A 5 -95.75 -70.68 21.44
CA THR A 5 -95.27 -69.64 22.38
C THR A 5 -93.77 -69.75 22.68
N THR A 6 -93.20 -70.96 22.66
CA THR A 6 -91.76 -71.16 22.88
C THR A 6 -90.95 -70.69 21.68
N THR A 7 -91.40 -70.98 20.45
CA THR A 7 -90.72 -70.57 19.23
C THR A 7 -90.71 -69.05 19.02
N ASP A 8 -91.78 -68.34 19.42
CA ASP A 8 -91.85 -66.87 19.36
C ASP A 8 -90.84 -66.19 20.29
N ASN A 9 -90.61 -66.76 21.48
CA ASN A 9 -89.62 -66.25 22.43
C ASN A 9 -88.18 -66.43 21.92
N ASP A 10 -87.89 -67.56 21.29
CA ASP A 10 -86.57 -67.82 20.71
C ASP A 10 -86.27 -66.89 19.53
N LEU A 11 -87.27 -66.61 18.69
CA LEU A 11 -87.18 -65.66 17.57
C LEU A 11 -86.89 -64.23 18.06
N LYS A 12 -87.61 -63.75 19.09
CA LYS A 12 -87.36 -62.43 19.70
C LYS A 12 -85.94 -62.32 20.27
N ARG A 13 -85.48 -63.37 20.96
CA ARG A 13 -84.12 -63.40 21.49
C ARG A 13 -83.07 -63.32 20.37
N LEU A 14 -83.32 -63.97 19.25
CA LEU A 14 -82.43 -63.95 18.08
C LEU A 14 -82.42 -62.57 17.41
N GLU A 15 -83.59 -61.93 17.28
CA GLU A 15 -83.73 -60.56 16.79
C GLU A 15 -82.95 -59.57 17.68
N ASP A 16 -83.12 -59.66 19.00
CA ASP A 16 -82.39 -58.82 19.95
C ASP A 16 -80.87 -59.00 19.84
N LEU A 17 -80.39 -60.25 19.72
CA LEU A 17 -78.96 -60.53 19.53
C LEU A 17 -78.42 -59.96 18.22
N ILE A 18 -79.18 -60.06 17.12
CA ILE A 18 -78.81 -59.51 15.82
C ILE A 18 -78.75 -57.98 15.89
N LEU A 19 -79.79 -57.33 16.41
CA LEU A 19 -79.86 -55.88 16.55
C LEU A 19 -78.73 -55.35 17.43
N ASN A 20 -78.42 -56.06 18.52
CA ASN A 20 -77.34 -55.66 19.42
C ASN A 20 -75.96 -55.85 18.76
N GLY A 21 -75.76 -56.94 18.02
CA GLY A 21 -74.55 -57.16 17.21
C GLY A 21 -74.36 -56.08 16.14
N GLN A 22 -75.41 -55.70 15.43
CA GLN A 22 -75.40 -54.62 14.44
C GLN A 22 -75.03 -53.27 15.07
N LYS A 23 -75.60 -52.93 16.23
CA LYS A 23 -75.25 -51.70 16.97
C LYS A 23 -73.77 -51.64 17.36
N ILE A 24 -73.22 -52.77 17.83
CA ILE A 24 -71.79 -52.85 18.19
C ILE A 24 -70.91 -52.68 16.94
N ILE A 25 -71.29 -53.30 15.83
CA ILE A 25 -70.57 -53.18 14.55
C ILE A 25 -70.58 -51.73 14.06
N GLU A 26 -71.75 -51.10 14.04
CA GLU A 26 -71.92 -49.69 13.65
C GLU A 26 -71.06 -48.76 14.50
N HIS A 27 -71.07 -48.93 15.83
CA HIS A 27 -70.21 -48.16 16.72
C HIS A 27 -68.72 -48.36 16.40
N ARG A 28 -68.28 -49.59 16.12
CA ARG A 28 -66.88 -49.87 15.78
C ARG A 28 -66.49 -49.26 14.43
N PHE A 29 -67.39 -49.25 13.45
CA PHE A 29 -67.15 -48.58 12.17
C PHE A 29 -66.99 -47.07 12.35
N ASN A 30 -67.86 -46.43 13.12
CA ASN A 30 -67.75 -45.00 13.43
C ASN A 30 -66.42 -44.65 14.13
N GLU A 31 -65.97 -45.49 15.07
CA GLU A 31 -64.66 -45.32 15.71
C GLU A 31 -63.47 -45.49 14.74
N ILE A 32 -63.57 -46.42 13.79
CA ILE A 32 -62.56 -46.61 12.74
C ILE A 32 -62.52 -45.38 11.83
N ASP A 33 -63.66 -44.87 11.38
CA ASP A 33 -63.73 -43.69 10.51
C ASP A 33 -63.16 -42.44 11.19
N ASN A 34 -63.45 -42.25 12.48
CA ASN A 34 -62.85 -41.16 13.27
C ASN A 34 -61.31 -41.27 13.35
N ARG A 35 -60.80 -42.48 13.54
CA ARG A 35 -59.35 -42.74 13.57
C ARG A 35 -58.70 -42.51 12.20
N LEU A 36 -59.34 -42.93 11.12
CA LEU A 36 -58.87 -42.70 9.75
C LEU A 36 -58.82 -41.21 9.43
N THR A 37 -59.89 -40.46 9.75
CA THR A 37 -59.93 -38.99 9.62
C THR A 37 -58.79 -38.32 10.40
N THR A 38 -58.52 -38.78 11.62
CA THR A 38 -57.42 -38.27 12.44
C THR A 38 -56.05 -38.57 11.80
N MET A 39 -55.88 -39.76 11.22
CA MET A 39 -54.65 -40.14 10.52
C MET A 39 -54.42 -39.27 9.28
N ASP A 40 -55.45 -39.03 8.46
CA ASP A 40 -55.36 -38.19 7.26
C ASP A 40 -54.96 -36.76 7.60
N ASN A 41 -55.52 -36.19 8.67
CA ASN A 41 -55.14 -34.85 9.16
C ASN A 41 -53.65 -34.79 9.59
N ARG A 42 -53.16 -35.85 10.25
CA ARG A 42 -51.75 -35.95 10.66
C ARG A 42 -50.82 -36.08 9.45
N LEU A 43 -51.20 -36.86 8.45
CA LEU A 43 -50.43 -37.02 7.21
C LEU A 43 -50.35 -35.69 6.45
N THR A 44 -51.46 -34.98 6.29
CA THR A 44 -51.51 -33.64 5.67
C THR A 44 -50.59 -32.64 6.39
N THR A 45 -50.59 -32.69 7.73
CA THR A 45 -49.70 -31.85 8.55
C THR A 45 -48.22 -32.22 8.34
N MET A 46 -47.90 -33.52 8.24
CA MET A 46 -46.54 -33.98 7.97
C MET A 46 -46.06 -33.55 6.58
N GLU A 47 -46.89 -33.68 5.55
CA GLU A 47 -46.59 -33.21 4.18
C GLU A 47 -46.26 -31.72 4.17
N THR A 48 -47.09 -30.89 4.81
CA THR A 48 -46.86 -29.44 4.92
C THR A 48 -45.51 -29.12 5.58
N ARG A 49 -45.17 -29.86 6.65
CA ARG A 49 -43.88 -29.70 7.35
C ARG A 49 -42.70 -30.10 6.48
N LEU A 50 -42.83 -31.17 5.70
CA LEU A 50 -41.78 -31.64 4.78
C LEU A 50 -41.54 -30.61 3.67
N THR A 51 -42.58 -30.07 3.04
CA THR A 51 -42.45 -28.99 2.04
C THR A 51 -41.79 -27.74 2.62
N THR A 52 -42.12 -27.39 3.87
CA THR A 52 -41.47 -26.27 4.57
C THR A 52 -39.98 -26.54 4.82
N MET A 53 -39.63 -27.77 5.22
CA MET A 53 -38.25 -28.18 5.43
C MET A 53 -37.44 -28.14 4.13
N GLU A 54 -38.01 -28.62 3.03
CA GLU A 54 -37.40 -28.58 1.70
C GLU A 54 -37.08 -27.13 1.27
N THR A 55 -38.04 -26.23 1.41
CA THR A 55 -37.85 -24.79 1.11
C THR A 55 -36.71 -24.17 1.94
N ARG A 56 -36.64 -24.53 3.23
CA ARG A 56 -35.57 -24.06 4.12
C ARG A 56 -34.21 -24.62 3.72
N LEU A 57 -34.13 -25.88 3.29
CA LEU A 57 -32.89 -26.49 2.82
C LEU A 57 -32.39 -25.81 1.54
N THR A 58 -33.26 -25.57 0.56
CA THR A 58 -32.90 -24.81 -0.66
C THR A 58 -32.39 -23.40 -0.34
N THR A 59 -32.99 -22.74 0.66
CA THR A 59 -32.52 -21.42 1.13
C THR A 59 -31.13 -21.51 1.75
N VAL A 60 -30.86 -22.54 2.54
CA VAL A 60 -29.53 -22.78 3.14
C VAL A 60 -28.49 -23.05 2.06
N GLU A 61 -28.79 -23.91 1.09
CA GLU A 61 -27.91 -24.19 -0.05
C GLU A 61 -27.54 -22.92 -0.82
N THR A 62 -28.53 -22.08 -1.14
CA THR A 62 -28.31 -20.79 -1.82
C THR A 62 -27.39 -19.87 -1.02
N ARG A 63 -27.56 -19.82 0.31
CA ARG A 63 -26.70 -19.02 1.20
C ARG A 63 -25.28 -19.55 1.24
N LEU A 64 -25.08 -20.87 1.24
CA LEU A 64 -23.76 -21.49 1.22
C LEU A 64 -23.03 -21.19 -0.09
N THR A 65 -23.70 -21.34 -1.24
CA THR A 65 -23.12 -20.95 -2.54
C THR A 65 -22.72 -19.47 -2.58
N THR A 66 -23.55 -18.59 -2.00
CA THR A 66 -23.22 -17.16 -1.90
C THR A 66 -22.01 -16.91 -1.01
N MET A 67 -21.86 -17.65 0.09
CA MET A 67 -20.70 -17.57 0.97
C MET A 67 -19.43 -18.03 0.27
N ASP A 68 -19.47 -19.15 -0.47
CA ASP A 68 -18.32 -19.66 -1.23
C ASP A 68 -17.83 -18.62 -2.24
N ASN A 69 -18.74 -18.02 -3.02
CA ASN A 69 -18.37 -16.96 -3.98
C ASN A 69 -17.72 -15.75 -3.31
N ARG A 70 -18.20 -15.36 -2.12
CA ARG A 70 -17.61 -14.27 -1.34
C ARG A 70 -16.21 -14.64 -0.84
N LEU A 71 -15.99 -15.88 -0.42
CA LEU A 71 -14.68 -16.36 0.02
C LEU A 71 -13.68 -16.36 -1.15
N THR A 72 -14.06 -16.87 -2.32
CA THR A 72 -13.21 -16.81 -3.53
C THR A 72 -12.85 -15.38 -3.92
N THR A 73 -13.80 -14.44 -3.78
CA THR A 73 -13.53 -13.01 -4.03
C THR A 73 -12.52 -12.44 -3.02
N VAL A 74 -12.64 -12.81 -1.74
CA VAL A 74 -11.69 -12.40 -0.70
C VAL A 74 -10.29 -12.96 -0.96
N GLU A 75 -10.18 -14.25 -1.29
CA GLU A 75 -8.90 -14.89 -1.65
C GLU A 75 -8.21 -14.18 -2.81
N THR A 76 -8.96 -13.86 -3.87
CA THR A 76 -8.43 -13.12 -5.02
C THR A 76 -7.89 -11.76 -4.63
N ARG A 77 -8.61 -11.00 -3.79
CA ARG A 77 -8.16 -9.70 -3.30
C ARG A 77 -6.93 -9.79 -2.41
N LEU A 78 -6.80 -10.85 -1.61
CA LEU A 78 -5.62 -11.07 -0.78
C LEU A 78 -4.37 -11.35 -1.64
N ILE A 79 -4.52 -12.12 -2.72
CA ILE A 79 -3.43 -12.34 -3.69
C ILE A 79 -3.01 -11.02 -4.34
N GLU A 80 -3.95 -10.16 -4.72
CA GLU A 80 -3.63 -8.84 -5.30
C GLU A 80 -2.88 -7.95 -4.30
N VAL A 81 -3.32 -7.93 -3.04
CA VAL A 81 -2.65 -7.18 -1.97
C VAL A 81 -1.21 -7.69 -1.75
N ASP A 82 -1.00 -9.00 -1.71
CA ASP A 82 0.33 -9.60 -1.58
C ASP A 82 1.27 -9.17 -2.71
N ASN A 83 0.79 -9.20 -3.96
CA ASN A 83 1.55 -8.74 -5.11
C ASN A 83 1.90 -7.25 -5.03
N ARG A 84 0.95 -6.41 -4.60
CA ARG A 84 1.19 -4.97 -4.42
C ARG A 84 2.23 -4.70 -3.32
N LEU A 85 2.21 -5.47 -2.23
CA LEU A 85 3.20 -5.36 -1.16
C LEU A 85 4.59 -5.72 -1.67
N LYS A 86 4.74 -6.81 -2.44
CA LYS A 86 6.02 -7.19 -3.06
C LYS A 86 6.60 -6.09 -3.97
N VAL A 87 5.75 -5.43 -4.76
CA VAL A 87 6.18 -4.30 -5.60
C VAL A 87 6.67 -3.13 -4.75
N ILE A 88 5.98 -2.82 -3.65
CA ILE A 88 6.38 -1.76 -2.72
C ILE A 88 7.71 -2.11 -2.03
N GLU A 89 7.88 -3.35 -1.58
CA GLU A 89 9.11 -3.83 -0.95
C GLU A 89 10.32 -3.71 -1.90
N ASN A 90 10.15 -4.10 -3.16
CA ASN A 90 11.18 -3.95 -4.19
C ASN A 90 11.53 -2.48 -4.43
N GLY A 91 10.52 -1.61 -4.60
CA GLY A 91 10.74 -0.18 -4.78
C GLY A 91 11.42 0.49 -3.58
N GLN A 92 11.12 0.05 -2.35
CA GLN A 92 11.82 0.51 -1.15
C GLN A 92 13.29 0.07 -1.12
N ALA A 93 13.59 -1.15 -1.59
CA ALA A 93 14.96 -1.64 -1.68
C ALA A 93 15.79 -0.84 -2.71
N GLU A 94 15.22 -0.56 -3.88
CA GLU A 94 15.83 0.29 -4.91
C GLU A 94 16.08 1.71 -4.40
N MET A 95 15.06 2.35 -3.83
CA MET A 95 15.20 3.71 -3.27
C MET A 95 16.26 3.78 -2.16
N LYS A 96 16.39 2.73 -1.35
CA LYS A 96 17.44 2.65 -0.33
C LYS A 96 18.84 2.56 -0.94
N ALA A 97 18.99 1.87 -2.07
CA ALA A 97 20.25 1.80 -2.80
C ALA A 97 20.61 3.17 -3.40
N ASP A 98 19.64 3.85 -4.03
CA ASP A 98 19.83 5.18 -4.61
C ASP A 98 20.24 6.22 -3.55
N VAL A 99 19.56 6.22 -2.40
CA VAL A 99 19.92 7.09 -1.27
C VAL A 99 21.36 6.85 -0.82
N LYS A 100 21.82 5.60 -0.78
CA LYS A 100 23.20 5.26 -0.41
C LYS A 100 24.20 5.81 -1.43
N THR A 101 23.88 5.72 -2.73
CA THR A 101 24.70 6.30 -3.80
C THR A 101 24.77 7.82 -3.66
N ILE A 102 23.63 8.50 -3.49
CA ILE A 102 23.58 9.96 -3.30
C ILE A 102 24.39 10.41 -2.07
N GLN A 103 24.34 9.64 -0.97
CA GLN A 103 25.14 9.92 0.23
C GLN A 103 26.65 9.85 -0.05
N LYS A 104 27.09 8.89 -0.86
CA LYS A 104 28.49 8.79 -1.29
C LYS A 104 28.86 9.99 -2.16
N ASP A 105 28.09 10.29 -3.19
CA ASP A 105 28.36 11.41 -4.10
C ASP A 105 28.41 12.74 -3.35
N THR A 106 27.52 12.95 -2.37
CA THR A 106 27.53 14.12 -1.50
C THR A 106 28.80 14.21 -0.65
N THR A 107 29.32 13.08 -0.19
CA THR A 107 30.57 13.01 0.58
C THR A 107 31.77 13.34 -0.31
N ASP A 108 31.81 12.77 -1.51
CA ASP A 108 32.87 13.00 -2.48
C ASP A 108 32.92 14.49 -2.90
N LEU A 109 31.76 15.09 -3.23
CA LEU A 109 31.66 16.51 -3.54
C LEU A 109 32.12 17.41 -2.38
N LYS A 110 31.89 17.01 -1.13
CA LYS A 110 32.35 17.77 0.05
C LYS A 110 33.87 17.75 0.18
N ILE A 111 34.52 16.65 -0.20
CA ILE A 111 35.98 16.52 -0.25
C ILE A 111 36.52 17.44 -1.34
N GLU A 112 36.01 17.31 -2.57
CA GLU A 112 36.42 18.14 -3.72
C GLU A 112 36.28 19.64 -3.41
N LEU A 113 35.18 20.06 -2.78
CA LEU A 113 34.99 21.45 -2.37
C LEU A 113 36.03 21.92 -1.35
N THR A 114 36.47 21.02 -0.46
CA THR A 114 37.50 21.33 0.54
C THR A 114 38.87 21.49 -0.12
N GLU A 115 39.18 20.66 -1.11
CA GLU A 115 40.41 20.75 -1.90
C GLU A 115 40.45 22.05 -2.72
N VAL A 116 39.38 22.36 -3.46
CA VAL A 116 39.25 23.62 -4.21
C VAL A 116 39.41 24.84 -3.31
N LYS A 117 38.83 24.81 -2.09
CA LYS A 117 39.02 25.88 -1.10
C LYS A 117 40.49 26.02 -0.67
N GLY A 118 41.23 24.92 -0.58
CA GLY A 118 42.67 24.91 -0.32
C GLY A 118 43.49 25.51 -1.46
N ASP A 119 43.14 25.14 -2.70
CA ASP A 119 43.78 25.68 -3.91
C ASP A 119 43.57 27.18 -4.04
N ILE A 120 42.35 27.68 -3.78
CA ILE A 120 42.04 29.12 -3.77
C ILE A 120 42.92 29.86 -2.77
N LYS A 121 43.06 29.38 -1.52
CA LYS A 121 43.94 30.01 -0.52
C LYS A 121 45.40 30.06 -0.96
N THR A 122 45.85 29.00 -1.64
CA THR A 122 47.21 28.94 -2.19
C THR A 122 47.38 29.95 -3.32
N LEU A 123 46.38 30.11 -4.17
CA LEU A 123 46.37 31.10 -5.25
C LEU A 123 46.35 32.53 -4.71
N ASP A 124 45.53 32.82 -3.70
CA ASP A 124 45.49 34.11 -3.00
C ASP A 124 46.89 34.48 -2.47
N SER A 125 47.56 33.52 -1.80
CA SER A 125 48.92 33.73 -1.28
C SER A 125 49.95 34.01 -2.39
N LYS A 126 49.84 33.32 -3.54
CA LYS A 126 50.69 33.58 -4.71
C LYS A 126 50.42 34.95 -5.34
N PHE A 127 49.15 35.36 -5.38
CA PHE A 127 48.76 36.68 -5.89
C PHE A 127 49.33 37.80 -5.01
N ASP A 128 49.26 37.66 -3.69
CA ASP A 128 49.87 38.60 -2.73
C ASP A 128 51.38 38.72 -2.91
N ASP A 129 52.08 37.59 -3.10
CA ASP A 129 53.53 37.58 -3.38
C ASP A 129 53.85 38.29 -4.70
N MET A 130 53.10 37.98 -5.76
CA MET A 130 53.23 38.65 -7.05
C MET A 130 53.03 40.17 -6.94
N ASN A 131 52.03 40.61 -6.18
CA ASN A 131 51.74 42.03 -5.99
C ASN A 131 52.92 42.75 -5.28
N LYS A 132 53.46 42.16 -4.22
CA LYS A 132 54.67 42.68 -3.53
C LYS A 132 55.88 42.75 -4.45
N ARG A 133 56.09 41.73 -5.30
CA ARG A 133 57.17 41.72 -6.28
C ARG A 133 57.01 42.82 -7.32
N LEU A 134 55.78 43.08 -7.77
CA LEU A 134 55.47 44.16 -8.70
C LEU A 134 55.77 45.53 -8.07
N GLU A 135 55.31 45.79 -6.85
CA GLU A 135 55.62 47.02 -6.11
C GLU A 135 57.13 47.27 -5.98
N LYS A 136 57.91 46.20 -5.69
CA LYS A 136 59.37 46.29 -5.61
C LYS A 136 60.02 46.62 -6.96
N VAL A 137 59.53 46.02 -8.05
CA VAL A 137 60.01 46.31 -9.41
C VAL A 137 59.71 47.76 -9.78
N GLU A 138 58.47 48.22 -9.57
CA GLU A 138 58.07 49.60 -9.84
C GLU A 138 58.89 50.61 -9.04
N GLY A 139 59.13 50.36 -7.75
CA GLY A 139 59.98 51.20 -6.91
C GLY A 139 61.43 51.24 -7.37
N THR A 140 62.00 50.09 -7.75
CA THR A 140 63.38 50.01 -8.28
C THR A 140 63.52 50.78 -9.59
N GLN A 141 62.56 50.62 -10.51
CA GLN A 141 62.54 51.34 -11.78
C GLN A 141 62.42 52.85 -11.56
N LYS A 142 61.54 53.32 -10.67
CA LYS A 142 61.42 54.75 -10.31
C LYS A 142 62.76 55.32 -9.81
N ASN A 143 63.44 54.60 -8.91
CA ASN A 143 64.74 55.02 -8.38
C ASN A 143 65.84 55.03 -9.46
N GLN A 144 65.88 54.02 -10.33
CA GLN A 144 66.81 53.97 -11.46
C GLN A 144 66.60 55.13 -12.44
N ILE A 145 65.35 55.42 -12.82
CA ILE A 145 65.00 56.54 -13.69
C ILE A 145 65.44 57.87 -13.06
N TRP A 146 65.15 58.08 -11.78
CA TRP A 146 65.56 59.30 -11.06
C TRP A 146 67.09 59.47 -11.01
N THR A 147 67.82 58.37 -10.81
CA THR A 147 69.29 58.36 -10.83
C THR A 147 69.84 58.73 -12.20
N LEU A 148 69.29 58.16 -13.28
CA LEU A 148 69.68 58.47 -14.66
C LEU A 148 69.44 59.96 -14.99
N ILE A 149 68.28 60.51 -14.62
CA ILE A 149 67.97 61.94 -14.80
C ILE A 149 69.02 62.83 -14.10
N THR A 150 69.39 62.47 -12.88
CA THR A 150 70.36 63.24 -12.06
C THR A 150 71.76 63.22 -12.69
N VAL A 151 72.24 62.05 -13.09
CA VAL A 151 73.58 61.90 -13.72
C VAL A 151 73.64 62.62 -15.08
N LEU A 152 72.59 62.52 -15.90
CA LEU A 152 72.52 63.21 -17.19
C LEU A 152 72.53 64.73 -17.03
N SER A 153 71.78 65.26 -16.07
CA SER A 153 71.72 66.70 -15.79
C SER A 153 73.08 67.25 -15.33
N GLY A 154 73.77 66.55 -14.43
CA GLY A 154 75.11 66.94 -13.98
C GLY A 154 76.16 66.89 -15.09
N SER A 155 76.07 65.89 -15.97
CA SER A 155 76.97 65.76 -17.12
C SER A 155 76.77 66.88 -18.14
N LEU A 156 75.52 67.29 -18.41
CA LEU A 156 75.21 68.42 -19.30
C LEU A 156 75.84 69.73 -18.80
N LEU A 157 75.74 70.00 -17.49
CA LEU A 157 76.36 71.17 -16.88
C LEU A 157 77.89 71.14 -17.03
N ALA A 158 78.52 69.98 -16.83
CA ALA A 158 79.97 69.83 -16.95
C ALA A 158 80.47 70.03 -18.40
N VAL A 159 79.77 69.49 -19.40
CA VAL A 159 80.10 69.70 -20.83
C VAL A 159 79.88 71.15 -21.23
N GLY A 160 78.76 71.77 -20.83
CA GLY A 160 78.49 73.19 -21.07
C GLY A 160 79.54 74.12 -20.45
N PHE A 161 80.01 73.82 -19.23
CA PHE A 161 81.12 74.54 -18.60
C PHE A 161 82.41 74.36 -19.40
N ARG A 162 82.74 73.15 -19.86
CA ARG A 162 83.93 72.90 -20.68
C ARG A 162 83.89 73.66 -22.01
N SER A 163 82.75 73.71 -22.69
CA SER A 163 82.60 74.48 -23.93
C SER A 163 82.68 75.99 -23.70
N PHE A 164 82.04 76.52 -22.65
CA PHE A 164 82.07 77.96 -22.34
C PHE A 164 83.46 78.48 -21.94
N PHE A 165 84.28 77.64 -21.29
CA PHE A 165 85.65 78.01 -20.90
C PHE A 165 86.72 77.66 -21.95
N ILE A 166 86.45 76.77 -22.91
CA ILE A 166 87.38 76.48 -24.02
C ILE A 166 87.23 77.51 -25.15
N ASP A 167 86.02 78.04 -25.41
CA ASP A 167 85.81 79.07 -26.44
C ASP A 167 86.09 80.52 -25.94
N ASN A 168 86.28 80.73 -24.63
CA ASN A 168 86.64 82.03 -24.03
C ASN A 168 88.07 82.03 -23.45
N ASN A 169 89.04 81.47 -24.17
CA ASN A 169 90.46 81.70 -23.88
C ASN A 169 91.09 82.45 -25.06
N PRO A 170 91.53 83.72 -24.91
CA PRO A 170 92.19 84.48 -25.97
C PRO A 170 93.56 83.90 -26.36
#